data_AF-E5BHZ4-F1
#
_entry.id   AF-E5BHZ4-F1
#
_cell.length_a   1.000
_cell.length_b   1.000
_cell.length_c   1.000
_cell.angle_alpha   90.00
_cell.angle_beta   90.00
_cell.angle_gamma   90.00
#
_symmetry.space_group_name_H-M   'P 1'
#
loop_
_entity.id
_entity.type
_entity.pdbx_description
1 polymer ?
#
loop_
_entity_poly.entity_id
_entity_poly.type
_entity_poly.pdbx_seq_one_letter_code
_entity_poly.pdbx_strand_id
1 'polypeptide(L)'
;MTMSKKYWVERFEQEEARNAKVSLRHMQIAKKQYQSTMRKIDSEIRSWYSRYAIDNEVSYEEAQKILSGKDRKSLKLSLEEYIKLGEQQNVSFNAEVEKTLKKVSAGVHVNRLESIKSSIQAELDILYTNVERGLGEHFCEVVGAGYARTSYLVQSMSGNYESIYGINKDLLNQMIYRPWTNDGKNWSNRIWKQKDKLIGELHTSLVQSLVLGDDVNLLADKMSKRLDVGFSRAANLLMTESAAYHSKAAELCYKDLGVEKYEILATLDNRTSTVCQGMDGKVFERKQYQVGVTAPPFHCRCRTTTIPYFEDLTEDETRAARDEEGNYVEEKANMKYPEWKEKYLKENEKEGIIDIEVDEMTPCLRRLKDDTIVKTEVKEIKYKKADFKDWLFDWSKTEKKGYQILALYAEDDSRIQGAVSIKPRKDNLTVEIDIAESAPFNRLYKNKAEEKEYSGVGAHLFAEVCKRSFEIGYDGYVEFKAKTNLVDYYKEKLGAIAIDTQRMYIDTDGAKKLIEKYYGGGKI
;
A
#
# COMPACT_ATOMS: atom_id res chain seq x y z
N MET A 1 15.38 25.09 34.34
CA MET A 1 15.98 24.07 33.45
C MET A 1 15.78 24.55 32.04
N THR A 2 16.81 25.16 31.49
CA THR A 2 16.81 25.77 30.16
C THR A 2 17.20 24.72 29.13
N MET A 3 16.45 24.63 28.03
CA MET A 3 16.61 23.60 27.01
C MET A 3 17.35 24.14 25.80
N SER A 4 18.33 23.38 25.32
CA SER A 4 19.18 23.73 24.17
C SER A 4 18.38 23.84 22.87
N LYS A 5 18.26 25.04 22.29
CA LYS A 5 17.61 25.20 20.97
C LYS A 5 18.31 24.39 19.88
N LYS A 6 19.65 24.46 19.82
CA LYS A 6 20.46 23.79 18.80
C LYS A 6 20.27 22.26 18.77
N TYR A 7 20.24 21.62 19.93
CA TYR A 7 20.04 20.17 20.04
C TYR A 7 18.71 19.72 19.43
N TRP A 8 17.63 20.45 19.72
CA TRP A 8 16.30 20.10 19.21
C TRP A 8 16.19 20.37 17.72
N VAL A 9 16.79 21.45 17.22
CA VAL A 9 16.93 21.70 15.78
C VAL A 9 17.57 20.49 15.08
N GLU A 10 18.72 20.00 15.56
CA GLU A 10 19.39 18.84 14.96
C GLU A 10 18.51 17.57 14.96
N ARG A 11 17.68 17.36 15.99
CA ARG A 11 16.76 16.21 16.08
C ARG A 11 15.62 16.29 15.07
N PHE A 12 15.04 17.47 14.88
CA PHE A 12 13.99 17.69 13.87
C PHE A 12 14.57 17.60 12.45
N GLU A 13 15.79 18.07 12.21
CA GLU A 13 16.50 17.85 10.94
C GLU A 13 16.74 16.37 10.65
N GLN A 14 17.13 15.58 11.66
CA GLN A 14 17.29 14.14 11.52
C GLN A 14 15.98 13.42 11.20
N GLU A 15 14.85 13.86 11.78
CA GLU A 15 13.54 13.33 11.43
C GLU A 15 13.15 13.68 10.00
N GLU A 16 13.37 14.92 9.57
CA GLU A 16 13.11 15.32 8.19
C GLU A 16 13.99 14.54 7.19
N ALA A 17 15.26 14.31 7.52
CA ALA A 17 16.13 13.46 6.72
C ALA A 17 15.64 11.99 6.64
N ARG A 18 15.05 11.47 7.73
CA ARG A 18 14.42 10.14 7.75
C ARG A 18 13.18 10.10 6.86
N ASN A 19 12.32 11.09 6.97
CA ASN A 19 11.12 11.29 6.14
C ASN A 19 11.45 11.38 4.65
N ALA A 20 12.50 12.11 4.30
CA ALA A 20 13.01 12.18 2.94
C ALA A 20 13.47 10.79 2.43
N LYS A 21 14.17 10.00 3.26
CA LYS A 21 14.59 8.63 2.90
C LYS A 21 13.39 7.71 2.63
N VAL A 22 12.32 7.77 3.44
CA VAL A 22 11.09 6.99 3.19
C VAL A 22 10.50 7.36 1.82
N SER A 23 10.33 8.65 1.57
CA SER A 23 9.79 9.16 0.30
C SER A 23 10.63 8.77 -0.91
N LEU A 24 11.97 8.78 -0.77
CA LEU A 24 12.88 8.34 -1.83
C LEU A 24 12.78 6.83 -2.11
N ARG A 25 12.53 5.98 -1.09
CA ARG A 25 12.31 4.54 -1.29
C ARG A 25 11.05 4.29 -2.13
N HIS A 26 9.92 4.93 -1.78
CA HIS A 26 8.70 4.81 -2.58
C HIS A 26 8.86 5.36 -4.00
N MET A 27 9.62 6.44 -4.17
CA MET A 27 9.98 6.96 -5.49
C MET A 27 10.76 5.93 -6.33
N GLN A 28 11.67 5.16 -5.72
CA GLN A 28 12.39 4.08 -6.41
C GLN A 28 11.47 2.94 -6.82
N ILE A 29 10.48 2.57 -6.00
CA ILE A 29 9.47 1.56 -6.33
C ILE A 29 8.66 2.03 -7.54
N ALA A 30 8.15 3.26 -7.51
CA ALA A 30 7.45 3.85 -8.65
C ALA A 30 8.33 3.87 -9.90
N LYS A 31 9.62 4.25 -9.78
CA LYS A 31 10.56 4.23 -10.91
C LYS A 31 10.66 2.85 -11.56
N LYS A 32 10.76 1.79 -10.76
CA LYS A 32 10.81 0.41 -11.27
C LYS A 32 9.52 0.03 -12.00
N GLN A 33 8.35 0.45 -11.50
CA GLN A 33 7.07 0.22 -12.15
C GLN A 33 7.02 0.91 -13.53
N TYR A 34 7.40 2.19 -13.61
CA TYR A 34 7.48 2.92 -14.88
C TYR A 34 8.45 2.26 -15.87
N GLN A 35 9.63 1.82 -15.40
CA GLN A 35 10.61 1.12 -16.24
C GLN A 35 10.10 -0.23 -16.75
N SER A 36 9.35 -0.97 -15.92
CA SER A 36 8.70 -2.22 -16.32
C SER A 36 7.64 -1.97 -17.39
N THR A 37 6.75 -1.01 -17.17
CA THR A 37 5.71 -0.61 -18.13
C THR A 37 6.31 -0.11 -19.44
N MET A 38 7.43 0.62 -19.40
CA MET A 38 8.15 1.04 -20.60
C MET A 38 8.60 -0.16 -21.44
N ARG A 39 9.16 -1.20 -20.82
CA ARG A 39 9.58 -2.43 -21.54
C ARG A 39 8.39 -3.16 -22.15
N LYS A 40 7.27 -3.20 -21.43
CA LYS A 40 6.04 -3.83 -21.93
C LYS A 40 5.47 -3.06 -23.11
N ILE A 41 5.41 -1.73 -23.05
CA ILE A 41 4.95 -0.89 -24.17
C ILE A 41 5.87 -1.08 -25.39
N ASP A 42 7.19 -1.11 -25.22
CA ASP A 42 8.12 -1.41 -26.33
C ASP A 42 7.86 -2.82 -26.92
N SER A 43 7.67 -3.82 -26.06
CA SER A 43 7.33 -5.18 -26.48
C SER A 43 6.01 -5.25 -27.26
N GLU A 44 4.97 -4.53 -26.79
CA GLU A 44 3.67 -4.45 -27.46
C GLU A 44 3.79 -3.79 -28.84
N ILE A 45 4.56 -2.70 -28.94
CA ILE A 45 4.84 -2.04 -30.22
C ILE A 45 5.55 -3.01 -31.16
N ARG A 46 6.62 -3.68 -30.72
CA ARG A 46 7.37 -4.62 -31.56
C ARG A 46 6.52 -5.81 -31.99
N SER A 47 5.76 -6.39 -31.06
CA SER A 47 4.81 -7.48 -31.32
C SER A 47 3.76 -7.08 -32.36
N TRP A 48 3.28 -5.84 -32.34
CA TRP A 48 2.35 -5.32 -33.33
C TRP A 48 2.94 -5.31 -34.74
N TYR A 49 4.18 -4.81 -34.91
CA TYR A 49 4.88 -4.88 -36.21
C TYR A 49 5.18 -6.32 -36.64
N SER A 50 5.59 -7.20 -35.71
CA SER A 50 5.86 -8.61 -36.01
C SER A 50 4.63 -9.38 -36.45
N ARG A 51 3.49 -9.19 -35.76
CA ARG A 51 2.20 -9.79 -36.17
C ARG A 51 1.78 -9.30 -37.55
N TYR A 52 1.94 -8.01 -37.84
CA TYR A 52 1.68 -7.49 -39.18
C TYR A 52 2.57 -8.16 -40.25
N ALA A 53 3.86 -8.33 -39.96
CA ALA A 53 4.79 -8.98 -40.87
C ALA A 53 4.35 -10.41 -41.21
N ILE A 54 4.00 -11.20 -40.19
CA ILE A 54 3.53 -12.58 -40.33
C ILE A 54 2.21 -12.64 -41.09
N ASP A 55 1.21 -11.85 -40.70
CA ASP A 55 -0.14 -11.84 -41.30
C ASP A 55 -0.13 -11.47 -42.79
N ASN A 56 0.88 -10.71 -43.24
CA ASN A 56 0.97 -10.20 -44.62
C ASN A 56 2.12 -10.83 -45.41
N GLU A 57 2.80 -11.83 -44.85
CA GLU A 57 3.95 -12.52 -45.48
C GLU A 57 5.05 -11.56 -45.96
N VAL A 58 5.26 -10.45 -45.23
CA VAL A 58 6.31 -9.47 -45.50
C VAL A 58 7.42 -9.57 -44.47
N SER A 59 8.63 -9.11 -44.80
CA SER A 59 9.70 -9.00 -43.82
C SER A 59 9.36 -7.96 -42.74
N TYR A 60 10.02 -8.04 -41.58
CA TYR A 60 9.83 -7.07 -40.50
C TYR A 60 10.16 -5.63 -40.95
N GLU A 61 11.19 -5.46 -41.78
CA GLU A 61 11.58 -4.17 -42.34
C GLU A 61 10.54 -3.63 -43.34
N GLU A 62 9.93 -4.52 -44.14
CA GLU A 62 8.82 -4.16 -45.02
C GLU A 62 7.55 -3.84 -44.22
N ALA A 63 7.24 -4.59 -43.18
CA ALA A 63 6.14 -4.28 -42.25
C ALA A 63 6.29 -2.90 -41.64
N GLN A 64 7.50 -2.52 -41.22
CA GLN A 64 7.82 -1.17 -40.77
C GLN A 64 7.57 -0.13 -41.87
N LYS A 65 8.09 -0.35 -43.09
CA LYS A 65 7.88 0.59 -44.21
C LYS A 65 6.41 0.74 -44.61
N ILE A 66 5.65 -0.35 -44.57
CA ILE A 66 4.23 -0.37 -44.96
C ILE A 66 3.36 0.31 -43.89
N LEU A 67 3.56 -0.01 -42.61
CA LEU A 67 2.81 0.58 -41.50
C LEU A 67 3.18 2.04 -41.24
N SER A 68 4.44 2.42 -41.49
CA SER A 68 4.92 3.79 -41.41
C SER A 68 4.78 4.55 -42.76
N GLY A 69 4.15 3.94 -43.76
CA GLY A 69 3.99 4.46 -45.12
C GLY A 69 2.64 5.13 -45.40
N LYS A 70 2.56 5.90 -46.50
CA LYS A 70 1.34 6.62 -46.94
C LYS A 70 0.18 5.70 -47.40
N ASP A 71 0.40 4.39 -47.55
CA ASP A 71 -0.59 3.45 -48.11
C ASP A 71 -1.51 2.82 -47.05
N ARG A 72 -2.61 3.52 -46.76
CA ARG A 72 -3.65 3.16 -45.78
C ARG A 72 -4.55 1.96 -46.17
N LYS A 73 -4.26 1.25 -47.27
CA LYS A 73 -5.22 0.31 -47.90
C LYS A 73 -5.19 -1.13 -47.36
N SER A 74 -4.15 -1.57 -46.63
CA SER A 74 -3.90 -2.98 -46.26
C SER A 74 -4.52 -3.47 -44.93
N LEU A 75 -5.43 -2.75 -44.30
CA LEU A 75 -5.86 -3.00 -42.90
C LEU A 75 -7.23 -3.70 -42.72
N LYS A 76 -7.69 -4.55 -43.63
CA LYS A 76 -9.07 -5.12 -43.58
C LYS A 76 -9.09 -6.66 -43.62
N LEU A 77 -9.66 -7.33 -42.60
CA LEU A 77 -10.30 -8.68 -42.59
C LEU A 77 -11.01 -8.98 -41.23
N SER A 78 -11.84 -10.05 -41.15
CA SER A 78 -13.22 -10.11 -40.55
C SER A 78 -13.46 -10.67 -39.13
N LEU A 79 -14.66 -10.36 -38.61
CA LEU A 79 -15.22 -10.41 -37.24
C LEU A 79 -15.53 -11.79 -36.64
N GLU A 80 -15.61 -12.85 -37.43
CA GLU A 80 -16.20 -14.15 -37.01
C GLU A 80 -15.25 -15.01 -36.17
N GLU A 81 -13.93 -14.79 -36.28
CA GLU A 81 -12.92 -15.52 -35.50
C GLU A 81 -12.77 -14.99 -34.07
N TYR A 82 -13.09 -13.72 -33.83
CA TYR A 82 -12.87 -13.07 -32.53
C TYR A 82 -13.97 -13.39 -31.51
N ILE A 83 -15.22 -13.56 -31.97
CA ILE A 83 -16.36 -13.98 -31.13
C ILE A 83 -16.09 -15.36 -30.51
N LYS A 84 -15.50 -16.28 -31.29
CA LYS A 84 -15.15 -17.63 -30.81
C LYS A 84 -14.10 -17.67 -29.71
N LEU A 85 -13.16 -16.72 -29.67
CA LEU A 85 -12.09 -16.68 -28.67
C LEU A 85 -12.54 -16.03 -27.35
N GLY A 86 -13.45 -15.05 -27.42
CA GLY A 86 -14.00 -14.37 -26.25
C GLY A 86 -14.99 -15.21 -25.44
N GLU A 87 -15.82 -16.00 -26.12
CA GLU A 87 -16.81 -16.88 -25.46
C GLU A 87 -16.16 -18.07 -24.71
N GLN A 88 -14.92 -18.42 -25.05
CA GLN A 88 -14.21 -19.55 -24.44
C GLN A 88 -13.55 -19.25 -23.08
N GLN A 89 -13.42 -17.98 -22.67
CA GLN A 89 -12.59 -17.64 -21.50
C GLN A 89 -13.33 -17.03 -20.29
N ASN A 90 -14.63 -16.73 -20.39
CA ASN A 90 -15.50 -16.45 -19.24
C ASN A 90 -14.95 -15.45 -18.18
N VAL A 91 -14.28 -14.37 -18.60
CA VAL A 91 -13.78 -13.30 -17.70
C VAL A 91 -14.66 -12.05 -17.77
N SER A 92 -15.09 -11.55 -16.61
CA SER A 92 -15.93 -10.36 -16.44
C SER A 92 -15.08 -9.08 -16.34
N PHE A 93 -15.39 -8.06 -17.16
CA PHE A 93 -14.78 -6.73 -17.14
C PHE A 93 -15.82 -5.65 -16.74
N ASN A 94 -15.39 -4.62 -15.99
CA ASN A 94 -16.25 -3.52 -15.50
C ASN A 94 -17.07 -2.86 -16.63
N ALA A 95 -18.37 -2.64 -16.38
CA ALA A 95 -19.39 -2.24 -17.36
C ALA A 95 -19.06 -0.97 -18.18
N GLU A 96 -18.22 -0.07 -17.66
CA GLU A 96 -17.81 1.15 -18.36
C GLU A 96 -16.63 0.93 -19.32
N VAL A 97 -15.72 0.02 -18.97
CA VAL A 97 -14.69 -0.52 -19.86
C VAL A 97 -15.34 -1.38 -20.94
N GLU A 98 -16.31 -2.20 -20.56
CA GLU A 98 -17.09 -3.05 -21.47
C GLU A 98 -17.92 -2.22 -22.46
N LYS A 99 -18.53 -1.11 -22.02
CA LYS A 99 -19.28 -0.17 -22.88
C LYS A 99 -18.37 0.66 -23.78
N THR A 100 -17.17 0.98 -23.31
CA THR A 100 -16.14 1.65 -24.13
C THR A 100 -15.61 0.71 -25.19
N LEU A 101 -15.32 -0.55 -24.83
CA LEU A 101 -14.92 -1.62 -25.76
C LEU A 101 -16.04 -1.94 -26.78
N LYS A 102 -17.30 -2.00 -26.35
CA LYS A 102 -18.48 -2.21 -27.22
C LYS A 102 -18.75 -1.04 -28.17
N LYS A 103 -18.50 0.21 -27.75
CA LYS A 103 -18.62 1.39 -28.63
C LYS A 103 -17.47 1.50 -29.62
N VAL A 104 -16.27 1.09 -29.23
CA VAL A 104 -15.08 1.05 -30.08
C VAL A 104 -15.19 -0.09 -31.12
N SER A 105 -15.82 -1.22 -30.77
CA SER A 105 -16.00 -2.36 -31.70
C SER A 105 -17.13 -2.19 -32.72
N ALA A 106 -18.11 -1.32 -32.49
CA ALA A 106 -19.24 -1.10 -33.40
C ALA A 106 -18.90 -0.31 -34.68
N GLY A 107 -17.69 0.28 -34.77
CA GLY A 107 -17.18 1.00 -35.94
C GLY A 107 -16.22 0.15 -36.76
N VAL A 108 -16.76 -0.72 -37.61
CA VAL A 108 -15.99 -1.57 -38.54
C VAL A 108 -15.09 -0.68 -39.42
N HIS A 109 -13.75 -0.85 -39.32
CA HIS A 109 -12.62 -0.24 -40.07
C HIS A 109 -11.48 0.37 -39.20
N VAL A 110 -11.58 0.27 -37.86
CA VAL A 110 -10.76 1.01 -36.86
C VAL A 110 -9.56 0.19 -36.27
N ASN A 111 -9.27 -1.01 -36.80
CA ASN A 111 -8.92 -2.18 -35.96
C ASN A 111 -7.45 -2.35 -35.43
N ARG A 112 -6.38 -1.93 -36.12
CA ARG A 112 -5.00 -2.22 -35.66
C ARG A 112 -4.35 -1.12 -34.82
N LEU A 113 -4.53 0.15 -35.21
CA LEU A 113 -4.03 1.29 -34.45
C LEU A 113 -4.75 1.43 -33.10
N GLU A 114 -6.06 1.20 -33.07
CA GLU A 114 -6.81 1.24 -31.81
C GLU A 114 -6.48 0.05 -30.90
N SER A 115 -6.11 -1.11 -31.46
CA SER A 115 -5.64 -2.26 -30.66
C SER A 115 -4.35 -1.93 -29.91
N ILE A 116 -3.33 -1.39 -30.59
CA ILE A 116 -2.08 -0.98 -29.91
C ILE A 116 -2.29 0.19 -28.94
N LYS A 117 -3.15 1.17 -29.27
CA LYS A 117 -3.53 2.23 -28.34
C LYS A 117 -4.20 1.69 -27.08
N SER A 118 -5.06 0.68 -27.24
CA SER A 118 -5.73 -0.01 -26.13
C SER A 118 -4.74 -0.81 -25.29
N SER A 119 -3.77 -1.51 -25.90
CA SER A 119 -2.68 -2.18 -25.16
C SER A 119 -1.87 -1.18 -24.32
N ILE A 120 -1.48 -0.04 -24.91
CA ILE A 120 -0.76 1.04 -24.20
C ILE A 120 -1.62 1.57 -23.04
N GLN A 121 -2.91 1.76 -23.26
CA GLN A 121 -3.82 2.23 -22.23
C GLN A 121 -3.95 1.22 -21.08
N ALA A 122 -4.11 -0.08 -21.37
CA ALA A 122 -4.16 -1.13 -20.36
C ALA A 122 -2.89 -1.19 -19.51
N GLU A 123 -1.71 -1.09 -20.13
CA GLU A 123 -0.43 -1.05 -19.41
C GLU A 123 -0.30 0.19 -18.53
N LEU A 124 -0.84 1.34 -18.96
CA LEU A 124 -0.91 2.54 -18.14
C LEU A 124 -1.94 2.44 -17.01
N ASP A 125 -3.07 1.77 -17.23
CA ASP A 125 -4.06 1.53 -16.18
C ASP A 125 -3.48 0.66 -15.06
N ILE A 126 -2.76 -0.41 -15.42
CA ILE A 126 -2.02 -1.25 -14.47
C ILE A 126 -0.94 -0.44 -13.74
N LEU A 127 -0.17 0.36 -14.47
CA LEU A 127 0.86 1.23 -13.88
C LEU A 127 0.26 2.17 -12.83
N TYR A 128 -0.78 2.92 -13.21
CA TYR A 128 -1.34 3.96 -12.35
C TYR A 128 -2.12 3.40 -11.16
N THR A 129 -2.74 2.21 -11.30
CA THR A 129 -3.33 1.49 -10.16
C THR A 129 -2.27 1.11 -9.14
N ASN A 130 -1.13 0.61 -9.60
CA ASN A 130 -0.01 0.25 -8.72
C ASN A 130 0.68 1.47 -8.09
N VAL A 131 0.82 2.56 -8.85
CA VAL A 131 1.36 3.82 -8.35
C VAL A 131 0.42 4.45 -7.32
N GLU A 132 -0.89 4.48 -7.57
CA GLU A 132 -1.87 5.02 -6.63
C GLU A 132 -1.85 4.26 -5.31
N ARG A 133 -1.93 2.93 -5.36
CA ARG A 133 -1.82 2.08 -4.17
C ARG A 133 -0.55 2.34 -3.38
N GLY A 134 0.61 2.31 -4.05
CA GLY A 134 1.90 2.53 -3.39
C GLY A 134 2.09 3.95 -2.84
N LEU A 135 1.43 4.96 -3.43
CA LEU A 135 1.36 6.31 -2.89
C LEU A 135 0.44 6.39 -1.67
N GLY A 136 -0.73 5.76 -1.71
CA GLY A 136 -1.65 5.69 -0.58
C GLY A 136 -0.99 5.05 0.65
N GLU A 137 -0.32 3.92 0.46
CA GLU A 137 0.49 3.25 1.49
C GLU A 137 1.56 4.18 2.07
N HIS A 138 2.32 4.85 1.21
CA HIS A 138 3.35 5.82 1.61
C HIS A 138 2.77 6.97 2.42
N PHE A 139 1.64 7.54 2.00
CA PHE A 139 1.01 8.65 2.71
C PHE A 139 0.45 8.21 4.08
N CYS A 140 -0.06 6.99 4.19
CA CYS A 140 -0.43 6.38 5.46
C CYS A 140 0.79 6.24 6.39
N GLU A 141 1.92 5.74 5.89
CA GLU A 141 3.18 5.62 6.67
C GLU A 141 3.67 7.00 7.11
N VAL A 142 3.70 7.97 6.19
CA VAL A 142 4.12 9.36 6.42
C VAL A 142 3.31 10.02 7.54
N VAL A 143 1.98 9.95 7.48
CA VAL A 143 1.12 10.56 8.51
C VAL A 143 1.24 9.81 9.84
N GLY A 144 1.14 8.48 9.82
CA GLY A 144 1.15 7.67 11.04
C GLY A 144 2.49 7.71 11.77
N ALA A 145 3.59 7.49 11.06
CA ALA A 145 4.93 7.56 11.64
C ALA A 145 5.31 9.00 12.00
N GLY A 146 4.96 9.97 11.15
CA GLY A 146 5.20 11.40 11.40
C GLY A 146 4.52 11.88 12.68
N TYR A 147 3.26 11.54 12.89
CA TYR A 147 2.53 11.89 14.12
C TYR A 147 3.19 11.28 15.37
N ALA A 148 3.48 9.98 15.35
CA ALA A 148 4.06 9.31 16.51
C ALA A 148 5.46 9.85 16.87
N ARG A 149 6.33 10.05 15.87
CA ARG A 149 7.69 10.54 16.10
C ARG A 149 7.74 12.01 16.46
N THR A 150 6.90 12.83 15.83
CA THR A 150 6.78 14.25 16.20
C THR A 150 6.27 14.37 17.63
N SER A 151 5.29 13.56 18.02
CA SER A 151 4.79 13.54 19.40
C SER A 151 5.86 13.13 20.40
N TYR A 152 6.67 12.11 20.08
CA TYR A 152 7.83 11.77 20.89
C TYR A 152 8.79 12.93 21.03
N LEU A 153 9.15 13.61 19.93
CA LEU A 153 10.06 14.76 19.97
C LEU A 153 9.49 15.91 20.79
N VAL A 154 8.20 16.24 20.62
CA VAL A 154 7.55 17.32 21.37
C VAL A 154 7.45 16.99 22.85
N GLN A 155 7.03 15.78 23.25
CA GLN A 155 6.99 15.37 24.66
C GLN A 155 8.39 15.32 25.29
N SER A 156 9.39 14.84 24.54
CA SER A 156 10.77 14.85 25.00
C SER A 156 11.31 16.28 25.15
N MET A 157 10.86 17.19 24.28
CA MET A 157 11.22 18.60 24.30
C MET A 157 10.45 19.40 25.35
N SER A 158 9.26 18.99 25.76
CA SER A 158 8.54 19.64 26.86
C SER A 158 8.92 19.07 28.23
N GLY A 159 9.50 17.85 28.26
CA GLY A 159 9.73 17.09 29.48
C GLY A 159 8.46 16.50 30.09
N ASN A 160 7.30 16.70 29.44
CA ASN A 160 5.99 16.25 29.89
C ASN A 160 5.52 15.09 29.01
N TYR A 161 5.47 13.90 29.62
CA TYR A 161 5.05 12.68 28.93
C TYR A 161 3.60 12.34 29.28
N GLU A 162 2.72 12.42 28.29
CA GLU A 162 1.30 12.13 28.42
C GLU A 162 0.89 11.02 27.45
N SER A 163 -0.14 10.25 27.83
CA SER A 163 -0.72 9.25 26.93
C SER A 163 -1.42 9.94 25.76
N ILE A 164 -1.02 9.60 24.54
CA ILE A 164 -1.70 10.02 23.31
C ILE A 164 -2.36 8.82 22.66
N TYR A 165 -3.44 9.09 21.93
CA TYR A 165 -4.07 8.10 21.08
C TYR A 165 -3.44 8.12 19.70
N GLY A 166 -3.23 6.94 19.13
CA GLY A 166 -2.85 6.81 17.72
C GLY A 166 -3.92 7.40 16.80
N ILE A 167 -3.54 7.67 15.55
CA ILE A 167 -4.48 8.11 14.52
C ILE A 167 -5.37 6.93 14.13
N ASN A 168 -6.69 7.07 14.24
CA ASN A 168 -7.63 6.06 13.73
C ASN A 168 -7.71 6.10 12.20
N LYS A 169 -8.24 5.03 11.60
CA LYS A 169 -8.32 4.87 10.14
C LYS A 169 -9.13 5.98 9.46
N ASP A 170 -10.20 6.44 10.09
CA ASP A 170 -11.07 7.48 9.54
C ASP A 170 -10.36 8.84 9.49
N LEU A 171 -9.69 9.22 10.58
CA LEU A 171 -8.90 10.44 10.66
C LEU A 171 -7.72 10.37 9.69
N LEU A 172 -7.04 9.23 9.59
CA LEU A 172 -5.95 9.01 8.63
C LEU A 172 -6.44 9.21 7.19
N ASN A 173 -7.56 8.58 6.82
CA ASN A 173 -8.17 8.74 5.51
C ASN A 173 -8.61 10.19 5.26
N GLN A 174 -9.21 10.85 6.25
CA GLN A 174 -9.58 12.26 6.14
C GLN A 174 -8.35 13.14 5.91
N MET A 175 -7.24 12.93 6.62
CA MET A 175 -6.02 13.72 6.46
C MET A 175 -5.41 13.57 5.05
N ILE A 176 -5.44 12.34 4.52
CA ILE A 176 -4.83 11.99 3.22
C ILE A 176 -5.72 12.42 2.05
N TYR A 177 -7.02 12.12 2.08
CA TYR A 177 -7.93 12.36 0.95
C TYR A 177 -8.58 13.74 0.95
N ARG A 178 -8.54 14.48 2.07
CA ARG A 178 -9.03 15.87 2.10
C ARG A 178 -8.05 16.79 1.36
N PRO A 179 -8.51 17.49 0.31
CA PRO A 179 -7.70 18.46 -0.40
C PRO A 179 -7.16 19.53 0.55
N TRP A 180 -5.86 19.80 0.47
CA TRP A 180 -5.22 20.91 1.19
C TRP A 180 -4.89 22.10 0.29
N THR A 181 -5.10 21.94 -1.01
CA THR A 181 -4.87 22.96 -2.03
C THR A 181 -6.18 23.63 -2.43
N ASN A 182 -6.11 24.89 -2.86
CA ASN A 182 -7.28 25.71 -3.19
C ASN A 182 -8.07 25.23 -4.42
N ASP A 183 -7.52 24.32 -5.23
CA ASP A 183 -8.20 23.76 -6.39
C ASP A 183 -9.14 22.59 -6.07
N GLY A 184 -9.27 22.24 -4.78
CA GLY A 184 -10.18 21.20 -4.30
C GLY A 184 -9.82 19.78 -4.72
N LYS A 185 -8.58 19.54 -5.20
CA LYS A 185 -8.13 18.22 -5.67
C LYS A 185 -7.16 17.57 -4.71
N ASN A 186 -7.36 16.29 -4.45
CA ASN A 186 -6.40 15.48 -3.71
C ASN A 186 -5.39 14.79 -4.65
N TRP A 187 -4.40 14.14 -4.04
CA TRP A 187 -3.34 13.42 -4.74
C TRP A 187 -3.86 12.32 -5.70
N SER A 188 -4.90 11.56 -5.32
CA SER A 188 -5.46 10.49 -6.17
C SER A 188 -6.11 11.09 -7.41
N ASN A 189 -6.90 12.15 -7.28
CA ASN A 189 -7.44 12.88 -8.43
C ASN A 189 -6.34 13.39 -9.37
N ARG A 190 -5.21 13.87 -8.81
CA ARG A 190 -4.06 14.36 -9.57
C ARG A 190 -3.37 13.22 -10.34
N ILE A 191 -3.22 12.05 -9.72
CA ILE A 191 -2.66 10.84 -10.35
C ILE A 191 -3.51 10.38 -11.52
N TRP A 192 -4.83 10.24 -11.34
CA TRP A 192 -5.71 9.80 -12.43
C TRP A 192 -5.78 10.82 -13.57
N LYS A 193 -5.86 12.12 -13.27
CA LYS A 193 -5.79 13.16 -14.32
C LYS A 193 -4.46 13.12 -15.08
N GLN A 194 -3.37 12.80 -14.40
CA GLN A 194 -2.06 12.68 -15.03
C GLN A 194 -1.98 11.45 -15.93
N LYS A 195 -2.61 10.33 -15.55
CA LYS A 195 -2.77 9.13 -16.39
C LYS A 195 -3.41 9.48 -17.72
N ASP A 196 -4.57 10.13 -17.68
CA ASP A 196 -5.34 10.45 -18.89
C ASP A 196 -4.53 11.36 -19.82
N LYS A 197 -3.80 12.32 -19.24
CA LYS A 197 -2.88 13.17 -20.00
C LYS A 197 -1.75 12.35 -20.65
N LEU A 198 -1.17 11.40 -19.92
CA LEU A 198 -0.07 10.58 -20.43
C LEU A 198 -0.55 9.62 -21.54
N ILE A 199 -1.73 9.02 -21.39
CA ILE A 199 -2.38 8.21 -22.44
C ILE A 199 -2.48 9.04 -23.73
N GLY A 200 -3.02 10.26 -23.64
CA GLY A 200 -3.11 11.16 -24.79
C GLY A 200 -1.75 11.53 -25.38
N GLU A 201 -0.73 11.80 -24.56
CA GLU A 201 0.63 12.09 -25.00
C GLU A 201 1.29 10.89 -25.73
N LEU A 202 1.09 9.67 -25.24
CA LEU A 202 1.60 8.45 -25.88
C LEU A 202 0.86 8.14 -27.19
N HIS A 203 -0.47 8.20 -27.20
CA HIS A 203 -1.27 7.99 -28.41
C HIS A 203 -0.91 8.99 -29.50
N THR A 204 -0.71 10.26 -29.13
CA THR A 204 -0.27 11.30 -30.06
C THR A 204 1.11 10.97 -30.62
N SER A 205 2.05 10.55 -29.76
CA SER A 205 3.41 10.20 -30.18
C SER A 205 3.40 9.00 -31.15
N LEU A 206 2.56 7.99 -30.90
CA LEU A 206 2.37 6.85 -31.80
C LEU A 206 1.91 7.29 -33.19
N VAL A 207 0.84 8.09 -33.24
CA VAL A 207 0.26 8.56 -34.50
C VAL A 207 1.26 9.43 -35.27
N GLN A 208 1.96 10.33 -34.59
CA GLN A 208 2.98 11.18 -35.22
C GLN A 208 4.11 10.35 -35.83
N SER A 209 4.62 9.36 -35.11
CA SER A 209 5.68 8.49 -35.62
C SER A 209 5.25 7.67 -36.84
N LEU A 210 4.03 7.16 -36.83
CA LEU A 210 3.47 6.45 -37.99
C LEU A 210 3.32 7.38 -39.21
N VAL A 211 2.90 8.64 -39.00
CA VAL A 211 2.73 9.62 -40.10
C VAL A 211 4.08 10.08 -40.67
N LEU A 212 5.09 10.23 -39.81
CA LEU A 212 6.42 10.72 -40.20
C LEU A 212 7.30 9.65 -40.84
N GLY A 213 6.93 8.37 -40.75
CA GLY A 213 7.77 7.30 -41.25
C GLY A 213 8.87 6.89 -40.27
N ASP A 214 8.73 7.19 -38.98
CA ASP A 214 9.76 6.87 -37.98
C ASP A 214 9.95 5.35 -37.89
N ASP A 215 11.20 4.92 -37.65
CA ASP A 215 11.48 3.53 -37.31
C ASP A 215 11.04 3.19 -35.87
N VAL A 216 10.91 1.90 -35.58
CA VAL A 216 10.40 1.40 -34.29
C VAL A 216 11.28 1.82 -33.11
N ASN A 217 12.59 1.94 -33.29
CA ASN A 217 13.47 2.33 -32.19
C ASN A 217 13.31 3.82 -31.87
N LEU A 218 13.12 4.67 -32.89
CA LEU A 218 12.82 6.08 -32.68
C LEU A 218 11.45 6.29 -32.00
N LEU A 219 10.43 5.50 -32.39
CA LEU A 219 9.14 5.48 -31.69
C LEU A 219 9.30 5.04 -30.22
N ALA A 220 10.05 3.97 -29.96
CA ALA A 220 10.31 3.48 -28.61
C ALA A 220 11.01 4.54 -27.73
N ASP A 221 11.99 5.26 -28.27
CA ASP A 221 12.68 6.37 -27.59
C ASP A 221 11.72 7.54 -27.30
N LYS A 222 10.86 7.91 -28.25
CA LYS A 222 9.83 8.94 -28.02
C LYS A 222 8.85 8.52 -26.91
N MET A 223 8.40 7.27 -26.91
CA MET A 223 7.51 6.72 -25.87
C MET A 223 8.18 6.70 -24.50
N SER A 224 9.44 6.25 -24.45
CA SER A 224 10.27 6.26 -23.25
C SER A 224 10.35 7.65 -22.62
N LYS A 225 10.70 8.67 -23.41
CA LYS A 225 10.81 10.05 -22.94
C LYS A 225 9.49 10.58 -22.38
N ARG A 226 8.35 10.21 -22.96
CA ARG A 226 7.03 10.58 -22.44
C ARG A 226 6.70 9.88 -21.11
N LEU A 227 7.01 8.59 -21.00
CA LEU A 227 6.88 7.85 -19.74
C LEU A 227 7.77 8.43 -18.63
N ASP A 228 9.01 8.82 -18.95
CA ASP A 228 9.93 9.47 -18.00
C ASP A 228 9.43 10.83 -17.52
N VAL A 229 8.77 11.60 -18.39
CA VAL A 229 8.06 12.83 -18.00
C VAL A 229 6.87 12.50 -17.07
N GLY A 230 6.12 11.44 -17.36
CA GLY A 230 5.08 10.91 -16.48
C GLY A 230 5.62 10.55 -15.09
N PHE A 231 6.72 9.79 -15.03
CA PHE A 231 7.41 9.46 -13.79
C PHE A 231 7.84 10.72 -13.03
N SER A 232 8.44 11.69 -13.72
CA SER A 232 8.91 12.94 -13.10
C SER A 232 7.78 13.74 -12.47
N ARG A 233 6.60 13.80 -13.14
CA ARG A 233 5.38 14.44 -12.61
C ARG A 233 4.87 13.68 -11.37
N ALA A 234 4.80 12.35 -11.42
CA ALA A 234 4.37 11.53 -10.29
C ALA A 234 5.32 11.64 -9.09
N ALA A 235 6.63 11.67 -9.34
CA ALA A 235 7.65 11.85 -8.31
C ALA A 235 7.61 13.26 -7.68
N ASN A 236 7.25 14.29 -8.43
CA ASN A 236 7.01 15.63 -7.88
C ASN A 236 5.78 15.65 -6.98
N LEU A 237 4.70 15.00 -7.40
CA LEU A 237 3.49 14.87 -6.61
C LEU A 237 3.77 14.14 -5.30
N LEU A 238 4.39 12.95 -5.37
CA LEU A 238 4.79 12.15 -4.20
C LEU A 238 5.49 13.02 -3.16
N MET A 239 6.58 13.67 -3.55
CA MET A 239 7.41 14.45 -2.63
C MET A 239 6.68 15.67 -2.05
N THR A 240 5.83 16.32 -2.85
CA THR A 240 5.12 17.53 -2.41
C THR A 240 3.98 17.16 -1.46
N GLU A 241 3.23 16.12 -1.77
CA GLU A 241 2.16 15.60 -0.91
C GLU A 241 2.75 15.03 0.39
N SER A 242 3.89 14.33 0.35
CA SER A 242 4.58 13.86 1.57
C SER A 242 4.95 15.01 2.51
N ALA A 243 5.51 16.10 2.00
CA ALA A 243 5.83 17.27 2.82
C ALA A 243 4.58 17.92 3.44
N ALA A 244 3.48 17.97 2.67
CA ALA A 244 2.18 18.45 3.18
C ALA A 244 1.63 17.54 4.28
N TYR A 245 1.74 16.22 4.10
CA TYR A 245 1.26 15.26 5.08
C TYR A 245 2.12 15.19 6.35
N HIS A 246 3.44 15.39 6.26
CA HIS A 246 4.27 15.60 7.45
C HIS A 246 3.82 16.84 8.22
N SER A 247 3.52 17.94 7.52
CA SER A 247 3.08 19.19 8.15
C SER A 247 1.70 19.04 8.80
N LYS A 248 0.77 18.32 8.15
CA LYS A 248 -0.53 17.98 8.77
C LYS A 248 -0.37 17.08 10.00
N ALA A 249 0.56 16.12 9.97
CA ALA A 249 0.85 15.26 11.11
C ALA A 249 1.46 16.06 12.27
N ALA A 250 2.35 17.00 11.98
CA ALA A 250 2.90 17.94 12.95
C ALA A 250 1.82 18.86 13.53
N GLU A 251 0.94 19.41 12.70
CA GLU A 251 -0.21 20.23 13.15
C GLU A 251 -1.09 19.48 14.15
N LEU A 252 -1.45 18.23 13.83
CA LEU A 252 -2.27 17.39 14.70
C LEU A 252 -1.55 17.14 16.03
N CYS A 253 -0.26 16.80 15.98
CA CYS A 253 0.57 16.62 17.17
C CYS A 253 0.62 17.90 18.03
N TYR A 254 0.85 19.06 17.42
CA TYR A 254 0.90 20.35 18.13
C TYR A 254 -0.43 20.69 18.78
N LYS A 255 -1.54 20.36 18.12
CA LYS A 255 -2.87 20.52 18.69
C LYS A 255 -3.09 19.59 19.89
N ASP A 256 -2.74 18.32 19.76
CA ASP A 256 -3.00 17.30 20.78
C ASP A 256 -2.10 17.48 22.01
N LEU A 257 -0.90 18.05 21.84
CA LEU A 257 0.06 18.32 22.92
C LEU A 257 0.05 19.78 23.40
N GLY A 258 -0.92 20.59 22.97
CA GLY A 258 -1.10 21.96 23.49
C GLY A 258 0.02 22.93 23.12
N VAL A 259 0.71 22.74 22.00
CA VAL A 259 1.74 23.67 21.51
C VAL A 259 1.09 24.96 21.01
N GLU A 260 1.47 26.10 21.59
CA GLU A 260 0.87 27.41 21.28
C GLU A 260 1.53 28.12 20.10
N LYS A 261 2.86 28.02 19.97
CA LYS A 261 3.66 28.66 18.92
C LYS A 261 4.60 27.65 18.27
N TYR A 262 4.93 27.87 17.00
CA TYR A 262 5.88 27.06 16.26
C TYR A 262 6.82 27.94 15.42
N GLU A 263 8.03 27.45 15.18
CA GLU A 263 9.06 28.09 14.36
C GLU A 263 9.23 27.29 13.07
N ILE A 264 9.47 28.00 11.97
CA ILE A 264 9.83 27.38 10.69
C ILE A 264 11.32 27.03 10.70
N LEU A 265 11.63 25.76 10.42
CA LEU A 265 12.98 25.26 10.29
C LEU A 265 13.25 24.84 8.85
N ALA A 266 13.91 25.70 8.07
CA ALA A 266 14.35 25.37 6.73
C ALA A 266 15.65 24.56 6.78
N THR A 267 15.73 23.48 6.00
CA THR A 267 17.04 22.89 5.69
C THR A 267 17.84 23.94 4.94
N LEU A 268 18.93 24.48 5.48
CA LEU A 268 19.79 25.48 4.83
C LEU A 268 20.95 24.80 4.11
N ASP A 269 20.76 24.45 2.83
CA ASP A 269 21.79 23.92 1.94
C ASP A 269 21.74 24.62 0.56
N ASN A 270 22.65 24.24 -0.34
CA ASN A 270 22.76 24.83 -1.69
C ASN A 270 21.49 24.63 -2.56
N ARG A 271 20.49 23.86 -2.11
CA ARG A 271 19.24 23.58 -2.82
C ARG A 271 18.04 24.24 -2.13
N THR A 272 18.24 24.97 -1.05
CA THR A 272 17.17 25.67 -0.33
C THR A 272 16.68 26.85 -1.16
N SER A 273 15.37 26.91 -1.39
CA SER A 273 14.77 28.01 -2.15
C SER A 273 14.86 29.32 -1.37
N THR A 274 14.88 30.45 -2.09
CA THR A 274 14.81 31.79 -1.49
C THR A 274 13.54 31.99 -0.66
N VAL A 275 12.44 31.34 -1.04
CA VAL A 275 11.19 31.33 -0.26
C VAL A 275 11.39 30.65 1.10
N CYS A 276 12.02 29.48 1.12
CA CYS A 276 12.31 28.77 2.37
C CYS A 276 13.31 29.54 3.24
N GLN A 277 14.37 30.10 2.67
CA GLN A 277 15.33 30.94 3.39
C GLN A 277 14.64 32.16 4.03
N GLY A 278 13.73 32.81 3.30
CA GLY A 278 12.97 33.95 3.82
C GLY A 278 11.90 33.59 4.84
N MET A 279 11.54 32.31 4.99
CA MET A 279 10.60 31.82 6.00
C MET A 279 11.30 31.25 7.23
N ASP A 280 12.58 30.94 7.13
CA ASP A 280 13.38 30.34 8.20
C ASP A 280 13.41 31.22 9.45
N GLY A 281 13.29 30.59 10.62
CA GLY A 281 13.27 31.25 11.92
C GLY A 281 12.01 32.06 12.24
N LYS A 282 11.03 32.16 11.33
CA LYS A 282 9.77 32.85 11.62
C LYS A 282 8.92 32.03 12.59
N VAL A 283 8.38 32.72 13.59
CA VAL A 283 7.49 32.15 14.60
C VAL A 283 6.05 32.53 14.31
N PHE A 284 5.15 31.56 14.38
CA PHE A 284 3.71 31.72 14.17
C PHE A 284 2.91 31.13 15.33
N GLU A 285 1.70 31.63 15.55
CA GLU A 285 0.77 30.97 16.46
C GLU A 285 0.23 29.68 15.82
N ARG A 286 0.07 28.61 16.62
CA ARG A 286 -0.52 27.35 16.15
C ARG A 286 -1.91 27.53 15.55
N LYS A 287 -2.68 28.55 15.98
CA LYS A 287 -3.99 28.90 15.38
C LYS A 287 -3.88 29.35 13.93
N GLN A 288 -2.72 29.86 13.52
CA GLN A 288 -2.44 30.30 12.16
C GLN A 288 -1.87 29.16 11.30
N TYR A 289 -1.71 27.94 11.82
CA TYR A 289 -1.08 26.83 11.10
C TYR A 289 -1.90 26.48 9.85
N GLN A 290 -1.31 26.75 8.69
CA GLN A 290 -1.92 26.53 7.39
C GLN A 290 -0.86 26.01 6.42
N VAL A 291 -0.99 24.72 6.10
CA VAL A 291 -0.13 24.01 5.14
C VAL A 291 -0.12 24.74 3.80
N GLY A 292 1.06 25.09 3.32
CA GLY A 292 1.28 25.84 2.09
C GLY A 292 1.30 27.37 2.22
N VAL A 293 1.00 27.92 3.40
CA VAL A 293 0.98 29.38 3.63
C VAL A 293 1.89 29.76 4.80
N THR A 294 1.56 29.29 6.00
CA THR A 294 2.29 29.55 7.25
C THR A 294 3.01 28.30 7.77
N ALA A 295 2.84 27.17 7.08
CA ALA A 295 3.56 25.92 7.30
C ALA A 295 3.97 25.31 5.95
N PRO A 296 5.04 24.52 5.88
CA PRO A 296 5.47 23.86 4.65
C PRO A 296 4.38 22.90 4.11
N PRO A 297 4.46 22.49 2.83
CA PRO A 297 5.47 22.86 1.83
C PRO A 297 5.18 24.22 1.19
N PHE A 298 6.19 25.09 1.12
CA PHE A 298 6.06 26.40 0.42
C PHE A 298 6.28 26.31 -1.08
N HIS A 299 6.83 25.20 -1.56
CA HIS A 299 7.07 24.93 -2.98
C HIS A 299 7.09 23.41 -3.23
N CYS A 300 7.13 23.01 -4.50
CA CYS A 300 7.26 21.60 -4.85
C CYS A 300 8.54 20.99 -4.26
N ARG A 301 8.47 19.77 -3.73
CA ARG A 301 9.61 19.08 -3.08
C ARG A 301 10.26 19.88 -1.95
N CYS A 302 9.47 20.67 -1.21
CA CYS A 302 9.96 21.37 -0.02
C CYS A 302 10.50 20.37 1.01
N ARG A 303 11.60 20.76 1.68
CA ARG A 303 12.24 20.00 2.78
C ARG A 303 12.25 20.79 4.09
N THR A 304 11.55 21.92 4.11
CA THR A 304 11.36 22.71 5.33
C THR A 304 10.38 21.97 6.24
N THR A 305 10.64 22.02 7.54
CA THR A 305 9.78 21.45 8.57
C THR A 305 9.42 22.52 9.60
N THR A 306 8.64 22.16 10.62
CA THR A 306 8.28 23.03 11.74
C THR A 306 8.80 22.43 13.04
N ILE A 307 9.14 23.29 13.99
CA ILE A 307 9.52 22.90 15.35
C ILE A 307 8.65 23.65 16.36
N PRO A 308 8.29 23.04 17.51
CA PRO A 308 7.64 23.76 18.60
C PRO A 308 8.52 24.92 19.08
N TYR A 309 7.91 26.07 19.36
CA TYR A 309 8.59 27.22 19.93
C TYR A 309 8.16 27.42 21.38
N PHE A 310 9.12 27.38 22.31
CA PHE A 310 8.92 27.69 23.72
C PHE A 310 9.81 28.88 24.09
N GLU A 311 9.26 29.87 24.81
CA GLU A 311 9.98 31.11 25.18
C GLU A 311 11.17 30.85 26.12
N ASP A 312 11.15 29.72 26.84
CA ASP A 312 12.19 29.31 27.79
C ASP A 312 13.37 28.53 27.16
N LEU A 313 13.46 28.46 25.82
CA LEU A 313 14.57 27.82 25.11
C LEU A 313 15.77 28.77 24.99
N THR A 314 16.90 28.44 25.61
CA THR A 314 18.14 29.21 25.51
C THR A 314 18.99 28.75 24.33
N GLU A 315 19.69 29.69 23.68
CA GLU A 315 20.50 29.44 22.47
C GLU A 315 21.78 28.60 22.73
N ASP A 316 22.35 28.65 23.94
CA ASP A 316 23.76 28.24 24.15
C ASP A 316 24.03 27.05 25.08
N GLU A 317 23.04 26.42 25.70
CA GLU A 317 23.33 25.37 26.69
C GLU A 317 23.33 23.97 26.06
N THR A 318 24.50 23.39 25.81
CA THR A 318 24.60 21.94 25.51
C THR A 318 24.28 21.13 26.76
N ARG A 319 23.35 20.17 26.61
CA ARG A 319 22.95 19.04 27.49
C ARG A 319 23.92 18.68 28.64
N ALA A 320 24.03 19.53 29.66
CA ALA A 320 24.59 19.20 30.96
C ALA A 320 23.93 20.10 32.01
N ALA A 321 22.72 19.75 32.42
CA ALA A 321 22.13 20.34 33.62
C ALA A 321 22.91 19.80 34.82
N ARG A 322 23.60 20.70 35.54
CA ARG A 322 24.18 20.43 36.85
C ARG A 322 23.23 20.94 37.93
N ASP A 323 23.13 20.23 39.04
CA ASP A 323 22.45 20.75 40.24
C ASP A 323 23.27 21.87 40.91
N GLU A 324 22.74 22.47 41.98
CA GLU A 324 23.39 23.55 42.76
C GLU A 324 24.75 23.12 43.37
N GLU A 325 25.06 21.82 43.35
CA GLU A 325 26.27 21.20 43.88
C GLU A 325 27.25 20.75 42.78
N GLY A 326 26.88 20.92 41.50
CA GLY A 326 27.75 20.68 40.35
C GLY A 326 27.74 19.25 39.81
N ASN A 327 26.81 18.39 40.24
CA ASN A 327 26.70 16.99 39.78
C ASN A 327 25.85 16.87 38.51
N TYR A 328 26.15 15.88 37.65
CA TYR A 328 25.39 15.63 36.42
C TYR A 328 24.01 15.02 36.73
N VAL A 329 22.94 15.63 36.24
CA VAL A 329 21.57 15.08 36.35
C VAL A 329 21.10 14.59 34.97
N GLU A 330 21.06 13.27 34.75
CA GLU A 330 20.69 12.63 33.48
C GLU A 330 19.16 12.45 33.26
N GLU A 331 18.29 12.88 34.18
CA GLU A 331 17.01 12.19 34.37
C GLU A 331 15.78 12.66 33.55
N LYS A 332 15.83 13.69 32.68
CA LYS A 332 14.61 14.17 31.99
C LYS A 332 14.47 13.87 30.48
N ALA A 333 15.43 13.20 29.83
CA ALA A 333 15.33 12.87 28.40
C ALA A 333 15.99 11.54 27.98
N ASN A 334 15.97 10.51 28.84
CA ASN A 334 16.62 9.22 28.55
C ASN A 334 15.69 8.13 27.97
N MET A 335 14.38 8.39 27.83
CA MET A 335 13.46 7.40 27.27
C MET A 335 13.66 7.25 25.76
N LYS A 336 13.94 6.03 25.31
CA LYS A 336 14.09 5.73 23.87
C LYS A 336 12.71 5.67 23.22
N TYR A 337 12.65 5.99 21.91
CA TYR A 337 11.39 5.95 21.15
C TYR A 337 10.58 4.64 21.30
N PRO A 338 11.18 3.42 21.29
CA PRO A 338 10.42 2.19 21.50
C PRO A 338 9.75 2.11 22.88
N GLU A 339 10.46 2.50 23.94
CA GLU A 339 9.96 2.52 25.31
C GLU A 339 8.84 3.56 25.47
N TRP A 340 9.01 4.73 24.84
CA TRP A 340 7.99 5.76 24.80
C TRP A 340 6.72 5.28 24.09
N LYS A 341 6.89 4.63 22.93
CA LYS A 341 5.77 4.14 22.11
C LYS A 341 4.93 3.14 22.90
N GLU A 342 5.56 2.19 23.59
CA GLU A 342 4.86 1.18 24.39
C GLU A 342 4.08 1.79 25.56
N LYS A 343 4.65 2.81 26.22
CA LYS A 343 4.08 3.39 27.43
C LYS A 343 3.03 4.46 27.16
N TYR A 344 3.19 5.24 26.09
CA TYR A 344 2.41 6.47 25.87
C TYR A 344 1.58 6.49 24.59
N LEU A 345 1.91 5.68 23.58
CA LEU A 345 1.10 5.59 22.35
C LEU A 345 0.06 4.48 22.50
N LYS A 346 -1.18 4.86 22.81
CA LYS A 346 -2.30 3.91 22.90
C LYS A 346 -2.87 3.64 21.51
N GLU A 347 -3.02 2.38 21.15
CA GLU A 347 -3.76 1.99 19.95
C GLU A 347 -5.25 2.31 20.15
N ASN A 348 -5.92 2.77 19.09
CA ASN A 348 -7.38 2.78 19.09
C ASN A 348 -7.85 1.33 19.11
N GLU A 349 -8.47 0.90 20.21
CA GLU A 349 -8.94 -0.46 20.34
C GLU A 349 -10.06 -0.78 19.33
N LYS A 350 -9.76 -1.85 18.56
CA LYS A 350 -10.67 -2.86 17.97
C LYS A 350 -11.28 -2.61 16.60
N GLU A 351 -10.52 -3.02 15.58
CA GLU A 351 -11.02 -3.97 14.56
C GLU A 351 -10.04 -5.15 14.50
N GLY A 352 -10.58 -6.37 14.40
CA GLY A 352 -9.95 -7.66 14.74
C GLY A 352 -8.54 -7.82 14.21
N ILE A 353 -7.56 -7.88 15.12
CA ILE A 353 -6.17 -8.11 14.76
C ILE A 353 -5.90 -9.61 14.91
N ILE A 354 -5.56 -10.26 13.81
CA ILE A 354 -5.25 -11.68 13.70
C ILE A 354 -3.84 -11.93 14.24
N ASP A 355 -3.77 -12.89 15.16
CA ASP A 355 -2.55 -13.41 15.78
C ASP A 355 -2.52 -14.93 15.64
N ILE A 356 -2.21 -15.42 14.44
CA ILE A 356 -2.02 -16.85 14.19
C ILE A 356 -0.61 -17.11 13.73
N GLU A 357 0.05 -17.99 14.46
CA GLU A 357 1.29 -18.62 14.07
C GLU A 357 1.00 -19.84 13.15
N VAL A 358 1.11 -19.64 11.84
CA VAL A 358 1.33 -20.62 10.75
C VAL A 358 2.70 -21.34 10.86
N ASP A 359 2.76 -22.31 11.76
CA ASP A 359 3.95 -23.12 12.06
C ASP A 359 4.66 -23.74 10.85
N GLU A 360 3.91 -24.41 9.97
CA GLU A 360 4.47 -25.07 8.79
C GLU A 360 3.47 -25.11 7.64
N MET A 361 4.00 -24.95 6.43
CA MET A 361 3.22 -25.12 5.22
C MET A 361 3.22 -26.61 4.84
N THR A 362 2.33 -27.37 5.46
CA THR A 362 2.15 -28.82 5.22
C THR A 362 0.95 -29.04 4.28
N PRO A 363 0.97 -30.02 3.35
CA PRO A 363 -0.15 -30.24 2.44
C PRO A 363 -1.48 -30.64 3.11
N CYS A 364 -1.47 -30.93 4.41
CA CYS A 364 -2.64 -31.19 5.25
C CYS A 364 -2.27 -30.98 6.73
N LEU A 365 -3.23 -31.14 7.65
CA LEU A 365 -2.95 -31.20 9.09
C LEU A 365 -2.05 -32.41 9.38
N ARG A 366 -0.88 -32.19 9.98
CA ARG A 366 0.07 -33.28 10.32
C ARG A 366 0.12 -33.48 11.82
N ARG A 367 -0.21 -34.68 12.26
CA ARG A 367 -0.24 -35.10 13.67
C ARG A 367 1.18 -35.33 14.15
N LEU A 368 1.62 -34.60 15.17
CA LEU A 368 3.03 -34.59 15.56
C LEU A 368 3.48 -35.85 16.30
N LYS A 369 2.54 -36.63 16.86
CA LYS A 369 2.86 -37.86 17.59
C LYS A 369 3.45 -38.97 16.71
N ASP A 370 3.06 -39.02 15.44
CA ASP A 370 3.39 -40.10 14.50
C ASP A 370 3.66 -39.60 13.06
N ASP A 371 3.77 -38.29 12.89
CA ASP A 371 4.02 -37.60 11.63
C ASP A 371 3.00 -37.91 10.52
N THR A 372 1.81 -38.38 10.89
CA THR A 372 0.76 -38.75 9.92
C THR A 372 -0.03 -37.53 9.45
N ILE A 373 -0.33 -37.49 8.15
CA ILE A 373 -1.29 -36.58 7.57
C ILE A 373 -2.70 -37.08 7.88
N VAL A 374 -3.52 -36.26 8.55
CA VAL A 374 -4.91 -36.61 8.86
C VAL A 374 -5.87 -35.91 7.89
N LYS A 375 -6.98 -36.58 7.54
CA LYS A 375 -8.06 -35.90 6.83
C LYS A 375 -8.68 -34.85 7.72
N THR A 376 -9.23 -33.82 7.10
CA THR A 376 -9.81 -32.68 7.79
C THR A 376 -11.20 -32.39 7.26
N GLU A 377 -12.03 -31.82 8.12
CA GLU A 377 -13.36 -31.36 7.77
C GLU A 377 -13.55 -29.96 8.34
N VAL A 378 -14.08 -29.03 7.54
CA VAL A 378 -14.44 -27.70 8.01
C VAL A 378 -15.96 -27.53 8.00
N LYS A 379 -16.52 -27.06 9.12
CA LYS A 379 -17.96 -26.82 9.29
C LYS A 379 -18.24 -25.41 9.73
N GLU A 380 -19.33 -24.83 9.21
CA GLU A 380 -19.92 -23.65 9.81
C GLU A 380 -20.58 -24.02 11.14
N ILE A 381 -20.24 -23.31 12.21
CA ILE A 381 -20.76 -23.54 13.56
C ILE A 381 -21.35 -22.25 14.15
N LYS A 382 -22.18 -22.41 15.18
CA LYS A 382 -22.60 -21.31 16.06
C LYS A 382 -21.75 -21.30 17.31
N TYR A 383 -21.49 -20.10 17.84
CA TYR A 383 -20.71 -19.97 19.06
C TYR A 383 -21.39 -20.69 20.23
N LYS A 384 -20.63 -21.56 20.89
CA LYS A 384 -20.99 -22.18 22.16
C LYS A 384 -19.82 -22.00 23.12
N LYS A 385 -20.09 -21.43 24.30
CA LYS A 385 -19.06 -21.13 25.30
C LYS A 385 -18.24 -22.37 25.72
N ALA A 386 -18.84 -23.57 25.69
CA ALA A 386 -18.16 -24.82 26.02
C ALA A 386 -17.08 -25.21 24.99
N ASP A 387 -17.32 -24.93 23.71
CA ASP A 387 -16.44 -25.36 22.60
C ASP A 387 -15.20 -24.44 22.47
N PHE A 388 -15.29 -23.21 22.98
CA PHE A 388 -14.25 -22.19 22.94
C PHE A 388 -13.62 -21.90 24.30
N LYS A 389 -13.63 -22.90 25.20
CA LYS A 389 -13.00 -22.77 26.52
C LYS A 389 -11.48 -22.63 26.35
N ASP A 390 -10.91 -21.63 27.01
CA ASP A 390 -9.46 -21.31 27.02
C ASP A 390 -8.90 -20.75 25.69
N TRP A 391 -9.77 -20.37 24.74
CA TRP A 391 -9.40 -19.60 23.55
C TRP A 391 -9.17 -18.13 23.91
N LEU A 392 -8.26 -17.46 23.22
CA LEU A 392 -7.90 -16.07 23.49
C LEU A 392 -8.95 -15.08 22.99
N PHE A 393 -9.52 -15.36 21.82
CA PHE A 393 -10.47 -14.45 21.21
C PHE A 393 -11.88 -14.68 21.75
N ASP A 394 -12.63 -13.58 21.87
CA ASP A 394 -14.04 -13.63 22.24
C ASP A 394 -14.90 -13.86 21.00
N TRP A 395 -15.09 -15.14 20.67
CA TRP A 395 -15.87 -15.60 19.52
C TRP A 395 -17.35 -15.19 19.58
N SER A 396 -17.87 -14.81 20.75
CA SER A 396 -19.23 -14.27 20.86
C SER A 396 -19.36 -12.89 20.22
N LYS A 397 -18.27 -12.09 20.19
CA LYS A 397 -18.27 -10.75 19.61
C LYS A 397 -18.28 -10.80 18.09
N THR A 398 -17.51 -11.70 17.49
CA THR A 398 -17.46 -11.80 16.02
C THR A 398 -18.78 -12.31 15.45
N GLU A 399 -19.43 -13.28 16.11
CA GLU A 399 -20.76 -13.76 15.73
C GLU A 399 -21.82 -12.63 15.82
N LYS A 400 -21.77 -11.79 16.88
CA LYS A 400 -22.65 -10.61 17.02
C LYS A 400 -22.46 -9.55 15.93
N LYS A 401 -21.26 -9.45 15.35
CA LYS A 401 -20.98 -8.58 14.19
C LYS A 401 -21.49 -9.17 12.86
N GLY A 402 -22.05 -10.38 12.89
CA GLY A 402 -22.58 -11.10 11.74
C GLY A 402 -21.52 -11.80 10.91
N TYR A 403 -20.39 -12.21 11.50
CA TYR A 403 -19.43 -13.11 10.86
C TYR A 403 -19.88 -14.56 11.05
N GLN A 404 -19.63 -15.38 10.03
CA GLN A 404 -19.82 -16.83 10.08
C GLN A 404 -18.58 -17.47 10.69
N ILE A 405 -18.73 -18.43 11.60
CA ILE A 405 -17.61 -19.13 12.22
C ILE A 405 -17.43 -20.47 11.52
N LEU A 406 -16.26 -20.70 10.95
CA LEU A 406 -15.82 -21.97 10.41
C LEU A 406 -14.88 -22.66 11.40
N ALA A 407 -15.11 -23.93 11.70
CA ALA A 407 -14.31 -24.74 12.60
C ALA A 407 -13.69 -25.93 11.87
N LEU A 408 -12.39 -26.13 12.08
CA LEU A 408 -11.58 -27.19 11.51
C LEU A 408 -11.54 -28.39 12.46
N TYR A 409 -11.81 -29.58 11.93
CA TYR A 409 -11.78 -30.87 12.62
C TYR A 409 -10.78 -31.81 11.95
N ALA A 410 -10.18 -32.71 12.73
CA ALA A 410 -9.32 -33.78 12.23
C ALA A 410 -10.09 -35.12 12.22
N GLU A 411 -9.70 -36.03 11.33
CA GLU A 411 -10.23 -37.41 11.29
C GLU A 411 -10.09 -38.06 12.68
N ASP A 412 -11.16 -38.68 13.15
CA ASP A 412 -11.27 -39.31 14.48
C ASP A 412 -11.09 -38.37 15.69
N ASP A 413 -11.15 -37.04 15.51
CA ASP A 413 -11.14 -36.06 16.60
C ASP A 413 -12.34 -35.10 16.52
N SER A 414 -13.16 -35.11 17.58
CA SER A 414 -14.35 -34.25 17.69
C SER A 414 -14.06 -32.84 18.21
N ARG A 415 -12.82 -32.56 18.66
CA ARG A 415 -12.42 -31.23 19.12
C ARG A 415 -12.14 -30.30 17.94
N ILE A 416 -12.47 -29.02 18.12
CA ILE A 416 -12.11 -27.96 17.19
C ILE A 416 -10.58 -27.79 17.23
N GLN A 417 -9.92 -27.98 16.10
CA GLN A 417 -8.47 -27.86 15.94
C GLN A 417 -8.03 -26.42 15.69
N GLY A 418 -8.90 -25.63 15.05
CA GLY A 418 -8.77 -24.20 14.80
C GLY A 418 -10.10 -23.63 14.29
N ALA A 419 -10.28 -22.33 14.37
CA ALA A 419 -11.48 -21.66 13.88
C ALA A 419 -11.14 -20.34 13.19
N VAL A 420 -12.00 -19.94 12.25
CA VAL A 420 -11.92 -18.67 11.52
C VAL A 420 -13.30 -18.04 11.38
N SER A 421 -13.40 -16.74 11.57
CA SER A 421 -14.62 -15.95 11.41
C SER A 421 -14.56 -15.14 10.12
N ILE A 422 -15.53 -15.36 9.23
CA ILE A 422 -15.53 -14.79 7.89
C ILE A 422 -16.80 -14.00 7.59
N LYS A 423 -16.68 -13.00 6.71
CA LYS A 423 -17.82 -12.27 6.18
C LYS A 423 -17.58 -11.89 4.72
N PRO A 424 -18.45 -12.35 3.80
CA PRO A 424 -18.40 -11.90 2.41
C PRO A 424 -18.63 -10.38 2.29
N ARG A 425 -17.75 -9.70 1.56
CA ARG A 425 -17.81 -8.27 1.23
C ARG A 425 -18.12 -8.11 -0.25
N LYS A 426 -19.41 -7.91 -0.55
CA LYS A 426 -19.90 -7.76 -1.93
C LYS A 426 -19.36 -6.51 -2.63
N ASP A 427 -19.06 -5.48 -1.86
CA ASP A 427 -18.52 -4.19 -2.29
C ASP A 427 -17.12 -4.33 -2.90
N ASN A 428 -16.27 -5.17 -2.31
CA ASN A 428 -14.89 -5.36 -2.76
C ASN A 428 -14.62 -6.75 -3.37
N LEU A 429 -15.65 -7.60 -3.46
CA LEU A 429 -15.54 -9.00 -3.88
C LEU A 429 -14.45 -9.74 -3.09
N THR A 430 -14.43 -9.56 -1.77
CA THR A 430 -13.48 -10.21 -0.87
C THR A 430 -14.20 -10.98 0.23
N VAL A 431 -13.55 -11.99 0.78
CA VAL A 431 -13.96 -12.58 2.06
C VAL A 431 -13.12 -11.97 3.16
N GLU A 432 -13.74 -11.23 4.07
CA GLU A 432 -13.03 -10.62 5.20
C GLU A 432 -12.94 -11.60 6.37
N ILE A 433 -11.75 -11.71 6.97
CA ILE A 433 -11.52 -12.42 8.24
C ILE A 433 -11.43 -11.41 9.39
N ASP A 434 -12.31 -11.52 10.39
CA ASP A 434 -12.22 -10.71 11.64
C ASP A 434 -11.23 -11.35 12.62
N ILE A 435 -11.37 -12.66 12.83
CA ILE A 435 -10.59 -13.43 13.80
C ILE A 435 -10.32 -14.81 13.22
N ALA A 436 -9.09 -15.29 13.39
CA ALA A 436 -8.77 -16.69 13.19
C ALA A 436 -7.81 -17.12 14.31
N GLU A 437 -7.93 -18.35 14.78
CA GLU A 437 -7.19 -18.86 15.94
C GLU A 437 -7.01 -20.38 15.85
N SER A 438 -5.82 -20.87 16.23
CA SER A 438 -5.59 -22.29 16.50
C SER A 438 -6.12 -22.64 17.89
N ALA A 439 -6.63 -23.85 18.08
CA ALA A 439 -7.06 -24.30 19.40
C ALA A 439 -5.92 -24.23 20.43
N PRO A 440 -6.21 -24.08 21.74
CA PRO A 440 -5.19 -23.89 22.77
C PRO A 440 -4.09 -24.96 22.78
N PHE A 441 -4.43 -26.22 22.51
CA PHE A 441 -3.51 -27.37 22.43
C PHE A 441 -2.76 -27.49 21.08
N ASN A 442 -3.06 -26.61 20.12
CA ASN A 442 -2.35 -26.48 18.85
C ASN A 442 -1.57 -25.15 18.73
N ARG A 443 -1.44 -24.40 19.83
CA ARG A 443 -0.73 -23.11 19.89
C ARG A 443 0.65 -23.26 20.55
N LEU A 444 1.64 -22.51 20.07
CA LEU A 444 2.95 -22.41 20.72
C LEU A 444 2.86 -21.44 21.91
N TYR A 445 3.12 -21.94 23.12
CA TYR A 445 3.33 -21.10 24.30
C TYR A 445 4.80 -21.16 24.71
N LYS A 446 5.50 -20.02 24.66
CA LYS A 446 6.87 -19.85 25.20
C LYS A 446 7.89 -20.91 24.71
N ASN A 447 8.04 -21.10 23.39
CA ASN A 447 9.11 -21.90 22.79
C ASN A 447 9.20 -23.38 23.24
N LYS A 448 8.08 -24.01 23.62
CA LYS A 448 8.02 -25.47 23.79
C LYS A 448 7.24 -26.08 22.62
N ALA A 449 7.95 -26.48 21.56
CA ALA A 449 7.37 -27.17 20.41
C ALA A 449 6.86 -28.60 20.75
N GLU A 450 7.19 -29.11 21.94
CA GLU A 450 6.93 -30.50 22.36
C GLU A 450 5.46 -30.79 22.75
N GLU A 451 4.59 -29.78 22.89
CA GLU A 451 3.21 -29.95 23.38
C GLU A 451 2.12 -29.80 22.29
N LYS A 452 2.50 -29.52 21.04
CA LYS A 452 1.55 -29.32 19.94
C LYS A 452 1.01 -30.66 19.44
N GLU A 453 -0.30 -30.78 19.26
CA GLU A 453 -0.89 -32.02 18.73
C GLU A 453 -0.85 -32.09 17.19
N TYR A 454 -1.18 -30.97 16.51
CA TYR A 454 -1.25 -30.90 15.06
C TYR A 454 -0.57 -29.65 14.47
N SER A 455 0.20 -29.85 13.41
CA SER A 455 0.81 -28.78 12.61
C SER A 455 0.01 -28.43 11.36
N GLY A 456 0.11 -27.18 10.90
CA GLY A 456 -0.56 -26.68 9.69
C GLY A 456 -1.95 -26.08 9.90
N VAL A 457 -2.45 -25.99 11.14
CA VAL A 457 -3.79 -25.48 11.47
C VAL A 457 -4.04 -24.08 10.88
N GLY A 458 -3.12 -23.15 11.10
CA GLY A 458 -3.28 -21.76 10.67
C GLY A 458 -3.44 -21.62 9.16
N ALA A 459 -2.51 -22.17 8.38
CA ALA A 459 -2.58 -22.09 6.92
C ALA A 459 -3.77 -22.86 6.33
N HIS A 460 -4.22 -23.95 6.97
CA HIS A 460 -5.42 -24.67 6.55
C HIS A 460 -6.68 -23.82 6.67
N LEU A 461 -6.81 -23.03 7.74
CA LEU A 461 -7.92 -22.08 7.89
C LEU A 461 -7.94 -21.07 6.73
N PHE A 462 -6.79 -20.48 6.39
CA PHE A 462 -6.71 -19.54 5.27
C PHE A 462 -7.00 -20.19 3.91
N ALA A 463 -6.56 -21.43 3.70
CA ALA A 463 -6.86 -22.19 2.48
C ALA A 463 -8.37 -22.44 2.32
N GLU A 464 -9.07 -22.77 3.40
CA GLU A 464 -10.53 -22.92 3.39
C GLU A 464 -11.23 -21.59 3.06
N VAL A 465 -10.77 -20.47 3.63
CA VAL A 465 -11.36 -19.15 3.30
C VAL A 465 -11.12 -18.78 1.83
N CYS A 466 -9.94 -19.07 1.29
CA CYS A 466 -9.65 -18.89 -0.14
C CYS A 466 -10.58 -19.74 -1.02
N LYS A 467 -10.77 -21.01 -0.66
CA LYS A 467 -11.71 -21.92 -1.34
C LYS A 467 -13.13 -21.37 -1.30
N ARG A 468 -13.59 -20.92 -0.13
CA ARG A 468 -14.92 -20.32 0.03
C ARG A 468 -15.10 -19.06 -0.81
N SER A 469 -14.04 -18.27 -0.96
CA SER A 469 -14.01 -17.10 -1.83
C SER A 469 -14.21 -17.48 -3.31
N PHE A 470 -13.58 -18.56 -3.80
CA PHE A 470 -13.88 -19.09 -5.15
C PHE A 470 -15.32 -19.57 -5.29
N GLU A 471 -15.84 -20.32 -4.31
CA GLU A 471 -17.20 -20.87 -4.34
C GLU A 471 -18.29 -19.78 -4.45
N ILE A 472 -18.04 -18.58 -3.92
CA ILE A 472 -18.97 -17.45 -3.98
C ILE A 472 -18.66 -16.47 -5.14
N GLY A 473 -17.69 -16.79 -6.00
CA GLY A 473 -17.34 -16.00 -7.19
C GLY A 473 -16.47 -14.78 -6.93
N TYR A 474 -15.69 -14.77 -5.84
CA TYR A 474 -14.78 -13.67 -5.44
C TYR A 474 -13.32 -13.94 -5.85
N ASP A 475 -13.09 -14.90 -6.75
CA ASP A 475 -11.79 -15.24 -7.34
C ASP A 475 -10.67 -15.51 -6.32
N GLY A 476 -11.04 -16.05 -5.15
CA GLY A 476 -10.08 -16.42 -4.11
C GLY A 476 -9.62 -15.28 -3.22
N TYR A 477 -10.12 -14.05 -3.40
CA TYR A 477 -9.70 -12.90 -2.61
C TYR A 477 -10.13 -13.00 -1.15
N VAL A 478 -9.16 -12.82 -0.26
CA VAL A 478 -9.36 -12.82 1.20
C VAL A 478 -8.70 -11.59 1.78
N GLU A 479 -9.41 -10.80 2.59
CA GLU A 479 -8.87 -9.64 3.32
C GLU A 479 -8.83 -9.94 4.81
N PHE A 480 -7.77 -9.50 5.49
CA PHE A 480 -7.64 -9.66 6.93
C PHE A 480 -6.71 -8.61 7.53
N LYS A 481 -6.69 -8.50 8.86
CA LYS A 481 -5.80 -7.57 9.57
C LYS A 481 -4.88 -8.35 10.49
N ALA A 482 -3.58 -8.30 10.25
CA ALA A 482 -2.53 -8.98 11.03
C ALA A 482 -1.96 -8.09 12.14
N LYS A 483 -1.44 -8.70 13.21
CA LYS A 483 -0.55 -7.98 14.14
C LYS A 483 0.69 -7.51 13.39
N THR A 484 1.19 -6.32 13.74
CA THR A 484 2.35 -5.69 13.08
C THR A 484 3.58 -6.61 13.01
N ASN A 485 3.81 -7.44 14.03
CA ASN A 485 4.93 -8.41 14.08
C ASN A 485 4.69 -9.68 13.24
N LEU A 486 3.49 -9.92 12.73
CA LEU A 486 3.12 -11.08 11.91
C LEU A 486 2.96 -10.75 10.41
N VAL A 487 3.12 -9.49 10.02
CA VAL A 487 2.95 -9.08 8.62
C VAL A 487 3.94 -9.80 7.70
N ASP A 488 5.22 -9.79 8.02
CA ASP A 488 6.24 -10.45 7.18
C ASP A 488 6.09 -11.97 7.18
N TYR A 489 5.61 -12.50 8.30
CA TYR A 489 5.29 -13.90 8.43
C TYR A 489 4.16 -14.35 7.50
N TYR A 490 3.07 -13.59 7.39
CA TYR A 490 1.99 -13.90 6.45
C TYR A 490 2.39 -13.71 4.99
N LYS A 491 3.28 -12.75 4.69
CA LYS A 491 3.86 -12.62 3.34
C LYS A 491 4.62 -13.88 2.94
N GLU A 492 5.50 -14.36 3.83
CA GLU A 492 6.36 -15.52 3.55
C GLU A 492 5.55 -16.82 3.51
N LYS A 493 4.67 -17.05 4.49
CA LYS A 493 3.97 -18.32 4.63
C LYS A 493 2.74 -18.43 3.74
N LEU A 494 1.92 -17.38 3.64
CA LEU A 494 0.65 -17.43 2.92
C LEU A 494 0.68 -16.79 1.54
N GLY A 495 1.79 -16.12 1.17
CA GLY A 495 1.82 -15.29 -0.03
C GLY A 495 0.93 -14.04 0.07
N ALA A 496 0.58 -13.63 1.28
CA ALA A 496 -0.28 -12.48 1.50
C ALA A 496 0.44 -11.16 1.14
N ILE A 497 -0.33 -10.20 0.64
CA ILE A 497 0.14 -8.88 0.21
C ILE A 497 -0.38 -7.86 1.22
N ALA A 498 0.50 -7.02 1.75
CA ALA A 498 0.11 -5.95 2.67
C ALA A 498 -0.62 -4.82 1.92
N ILE A 499 -1.75 -4.37 2.46
CA ILE A 499 -2.50 -3.18 2.02
C ILE A 499 -2.05 -1.95 2.83
N ASP A 500 -1.74 -2.15 4.12
CA ASP A 500 -1.14 -1.13 4.99
C ASP A 500 -0.32 -1.79 6.11
N THR A 501 -0.08 -1.08 7.22
CA THR A 501 0.69 -1.56 8.37
C THR A 501 0.18 -2.87 8.98
N GLN A 502 -1.10 -3.20 8.83
CA GLN A 502 -1.71 -4.37 9.44
C GLN A 502 -2.68 -5.08 8.50
N ARG A 503 -3.37 -4.37 7.60
CA ARG A 503 -4.27 -4.99 6.62
C ARG A 503 -3.48 -5.72 5.54
N MET A 504 -3.94 -6.91 5.21
CA MET A 504 -3.36 -7.80 4.23
C MET A 504 -4.47 -8.44 3.40
N TYR A 505 -4.12 -8.84 2.18
CA TYR A 505 -4.99 -9.67 1.36
C TYR A 505 -4.23 -10.82 0.71
N ILE A 506 -4.97 -11.86 0.33
CA ILE A 506 -4.50 -12.94 -0.53
C ILE A 506 -5.16 -12.73 -1.89
N ASP A 507 -4.36 -12.69 -2.95
CA ASP A 507 -4.84 -12.57 -4.33
C ASP A 507 -5.13 -13.94 -4.94
N THR A 508 -5.65 -13.96 -6.17
CA THR A 508 -6.01 -15.18 -6.91
C THR A 508 -4.86 -16.19 -6.96
N ASP A 509 -3.62 -15.74 -7.17
CA ASP A 509 -2.45 -16.62 -7.30
C ASP A 509 -2.03 -17.20 -5.94
N GLY A 510 -2.05 -16.39 -4.88
CA GLY A 510 -1.83 -16.85 -3.51
C GLY A 510 -2.91 -17.86 -3.09
N ALA A 511 -4.16 -17.57 -3.40
CA ALA A 511 -5.30 -18.42 -3.12
C ALA A 511 -5.20 -19.78 -3.83
N LYS A 512 -4.88 -19.80 -5.13
CA LYS A 512 -4.66 -21.04 -5.89
C LYS A 512 -3.54 -21.89 -5.31
N LYS A 513 -2.41 -21.28 -4.94
CA LYS A 513 -1.28 -21.99 -4.31
C LYS A 513 -1.66 -22.61 -2.97
N LEU A 514 -2.43 -21.90 -2.14
CA LEU A 514 -2.93 -22.42 -0.88
C LEU A 514 -3.90 -23.58 -1.12
N ILE A 515 -4.87 -23.42 -2.01
CA ILE A 515 -5.87 -24.47 -2.29
C ILE A 515 -5.22 -25.71 -2.90
N GLU A 516 -4.33 -25.55 -3.88
CA GLU A 516 -3.59 -26.67 -4.47
C GLU A 516 -2.76 -27.41 -3.42
N LYS A 517 -2.16 -26.68 -2.48
CA LYS A 517 -1.39 -27.29 -1.41
C LYS A 517 -2.23 -28.10 -0.43
N TYR A 518 -3.42 -27.60 -0.06
CA TYR A 518 -4.26 -28.19 0.99
C TYR A 518 -5.38 -29.12 0.47
N TYR A 519 -5.75 -28.99 -0.80
CA TYR A 519 -6.86 -29.72 -1.44
C TYR A 519 -6.49 -30.26 -2.83
N GLY A 520 -5.32 -29.92 -3.38
CA GLY A 520 -4.89 -30.21 -4.74
C GLY A 520 -4.50 -31.65 -5.00
N GLY A 521 -5.53 -32.48 -5.03
CA GLY A 521 -5.72 -33.56 -6.00
C GLY A 521 -7.05 -33.42 -6.77
N GLY A 522 -7.76 -32.29 -6.70
CA GLY A 522 -9.07 -32.10 -7.36
C GLY A 522 -9.15 -30.80 -8.16
N LYS A 523 -9.73 -30.87 -9.36
CA LYS A 523 -9.99 -29.72 -10.26
C LYS A 523 -10.83 -28.66 -9.55
N ILE A 524 -10.38 -27.40 -9.60
CA ILE A 524 -11.16 -26.20 -9.29
C ILE A 524 -12.24 -26.03 -10.35
#